data_AF-A0A2K1KE10-F1
#
_entry.id   AF-A0A2K1KE10-F1
#
_cell.length_a   1.000
_cell.length_b   1.000
_cell.length_c   1.000
_cell.angle_alpha   90.00
_cell.angle_beta   90.00
_cell.angle_gamma   90.00
#
_symmetry.space_group_name_H-M   'P 1'
#
loop_
_entity.id
_entity.type
_entity.pdbx_description
1 polymer ?
#
loop_
_entity_poly.entity_id
_entity_poly.type
_entity_poly.pdbx_seq_one_letter_code
_entity_poly.pdbx_strand_id
1 'polypeptide(L)'
;MNLPCEPSTAEKQTDNRASPVLYSSGSSPDSLCFEGRTSPPHGRKSLGPALHAVVIPYPAQGHVTPHLQLARHLVRMHNFYITFVNTEDNHERMMEAQAEAGYNPETNANINFVGLPDGLSKGDRKIPDIIRLLRAVLGMGPVIEEFLRNFIADVPITCVIRDVAMSCAHEPARTLGISVVGFATCAAVGAYCYQNIKTIRYRGFIPIPAPLDPSNSLVNPLTGMMRLALTPEEEVARARQLTGFPGLSHAMRVEDLPTYLVTHDMSSFALKFFMEARNPLVPKCDWVLLNTFYELEAASIDAVRSDGIDACPIGPLVLTPQRDPVS
;
A
#
# COMPACT_ATOMS: atom_id res chain seq x y z
N MET A 1 -77.23 -28.30 15.08
CA MET A 1 -76.33 -28.65 16.20
C MET A 1 -75.00 -27.99 15.91
N ASN A 2 -74.68 -26.96 16.70
CA ASN A 2 -73.41 -26.25 16.71
C ASN A 2 -72.34 -27.11 17.39
N LEU A 3 -71.09 -27.02 16.91
CA LEU A 3 -69.82 -27.02 17.65
C LEU A 3 -68.71 -26.69 16.62
N PRO A 4 -67.59 -26.05 17.04
CA PRO A 4 -67.23 -24.74 16.53
C PRO A 4 -65.94 -24.69 15.71
N CYS A 5 -65.84 -23.65 14.90
CA CYS A 5 -64.62 -23.18 14.24
C CYS A 5 -63.85 -22.33 15.27
N GLU A 6 -62.70 -22.80 15.73
CA GLU A 6 -61.79 -22.01 16.58
C GLU A 6 -60.92 -21.08 15.71
N PRO A 7 -60.59 -19.87 16.20
CA PRO A 7 -59.97 -18.84 15.41
C PRO A 7 -58.44 -19.00 15.33
N SER A 8 -57.94 -18.91 14.10
CA SER A 8 -56.53 -18.67 13.76
C SER A 8 -56.03 -17.39 14.42
N THR A 9 -55.24 -17.52 15.48
CA THR A 9 -54.46 -16.43 16.06
C THR A 9 -53.31 -16.07 15.13
N ALA A 10 -53.37 -14.87 14.58
CA ALA A 10 -52.29 -14.23 13.87
C ALA A 10 -51.15 -13.93 14.85
N GLU A 11 -50.03 -14.65 14.72
CA GLU A 11 -48.76 -14.23 15.30
C GLU A 11 -47.88 -13.60 14.22
N LYS A 12 -47.42 -12.40 14.58
CA LYS A 12 -46.77 -11.41 13.73
C LYS A 12 -45.45 -11.94 13.17
N GLN A 13 -45.38 -11.91 11.85
CA GLN A 13 -44.16 -11.98 11.07
C GLN A 13 -43.29 -10.76 11.46
N THR A 14 -42.24 -10.98 12.25
CA THR A 14 -41.25 -9.95 12.55
C THR A 14 -40.26 -9.86 11.38
N ASP A 15 -40.58 -8.93 10.49
CA ASP A 15 -39.70 -8.43 9.43
C ASP A 15 -38.48 -7.77 10.09
N ASN A 16 -37.36 -8.50 10.18
CA ASN A 16 -36.10 -8.00 10.71
C ASN A 16 -35.35 -7.25 9.59
N ARG A 17 -36.00 -6.22 9.02
CA ARG A 17 -35.34 -5.20 8.22
C ARG A 17 -34.57 -4.30 9.18
N ALA A 18 -33.26 -4.40 9.12
CA ALA A 18 -32.36 -3.46 9.78
C ALA A 18 -32.68 -2.03 9.31
N SER A 19 -33.25 -1.24 10.20
CA SER A 19 -33.44 0.20 10.03
C SER A 19 -32.08 0.89 9.89
N PRO A 20 -31.95 1.90 9.01
CA PRO A 20 -30.73 2.68 8.89
C PRO A 20 -30.51 3.47 10.18
N VAL A 21 -29.32 3.31 10.77
CA VAL A 21 -28.88 4.12 11.91
C VAL A 21 -28.70 5.55 11.41
N LEU A 22 -29.65 6.41 11.77
CA LEU A 22 -29.54 7.86 11.67
C LEU A 22 -28.43 8.32 12.62
N TYR A 23 -27.29 8.73 12.08
CA TYR A 23 -26.31 9.49 12.84
C TYR A 23 -26.87 10.89 13.09
N SER A 24 -27.12 11.19 14.36
CA SER A 24 -27.47 12.52 14.84
C SER A 24 -26.30 13.47 14.62
N SER A 25 -26.54 14.52 13.84
CA SER A 25 -25.67 15.69 13.72
C SER A 25 -25.51 16.39 15.07
N GLY A 26 -24.30 16.43 15.60
CA GLY A 26 -24.04 17.09 16.89
C GLY A 26 -22.58 17.07 17.33
N SER A 27 -21.69 17.68 16.54
CA SER A 27 -20.45 18.33 17.01
C SER A 27 -19.77 18.98 15.81
N SER A 28 -19.35 20.24 15.96
CA SER A 28 -18.59 20.98 14.95
C SER A 28 -17.31 20.24 14.55
N PRO A 29 -16.85 20.35 13.30
CA PRO A 29 -15.56 19.79 12.91
C PRO A 29 -14.45 20.69 13.46
N ASP A 30 -13.77 20.23 14.51
CA ASP A 30 -12.44 20.73 14.82
C ASP A 30 -11.55 20.35 13.64
N SER A 31 -11.11 21.36 12.90
CA SER A 31 -10.15 21.22 11.81
C SER A 31 -8.90 20.49 12.32
N LEU A 32 -8.53 19.38 11.68
CA LEU A 32 -7.26 18.71 11.94
C LEU A 32 -6.11 19.68 11.66
N CYS A 33 -5.51 20.21 12.72
CA CYS A 33 -4.33 21.07 12.63
C CYS A 33 -3.11 20.21 12.32
N PHE A 34 -2.68 20.20 11.06
CA PHE A 34 -1.38 19.65 10.67
C PHE A 34 -0.26 20.59 11.14
N GLU A 35 0.40 20.28 12.24
CA GLU A 35 1.60 21.01 12.69
C GLU A 35 2.82 20.56 11.86
N GLY A 36 3.56 21.53 11.31
CA GLY A 36 4.68 21.28 10.37
C GLY A 36 4.83 22.32 9.25
N ARG A 37 4.27 23.52 9.40
CA ARG A 37 4.34 24.58 8.38
C ARG A 37 5.73 25.22 8.38
N THR A 38 6.56 24.91 7.39
CA THR A 38 7.70 25.75 7.03
C THR A 38 7.47 26.30 5.62
N SER A 39 7.46 27.62 5.50
CA SER A 39 7.42 28.32 4.20
C SER A 39 8.68 27.98 3.41
N PRO A 40 8.63 27.92 2.06
CA PRO A 40 9.82 27.63 1.27
C PRO A 40 10.93 28.68 1.53
N PRO A 41 12.19 28.24 1.67
CA PRO A 41 13.30 29.13 2.01
C PRO A 41 13.51 30.18 0.90
N HIS A 42 13.39 31.44 1.30
CA HIS A 42 13.66 32.58 0.43
C HIS A 42 15.18 32.73 0.23
N GLY A 43 15.68 32.37 -0.95
CA GLY A 43 17.10 32.60 -1.26
C GLY A 43 17.74 31.70 -2.31
N ARG A 44 17.09 31.44 -3.46
CA ARG A 44 17.78 30.97 -4.67
C ARG A 44 17.21 31.68 -5.89
N LYS A 45 18.10 32.10 -6.81
CA LYS A 45 17.73 32.67 -8.11
C LYS A 45 16.71 31.76 -8.79
N SER A 46 15.61 32.34 -9.27
CA SER A 46 14.44 31.62 -9.77
C SER A 46 14.78 30.75 -10.99
N LEU A 47 15.01 29.45 -10.76
CA LEU A 47 14.46 28.44 -11.66
C LEU A 47 12.92 28.55 -11.57
N GLY A 48 12.19 28.17 -12.62
CA GLY A 48 10.72 28.25 -12.66
C GLY A 48 10.03 27.59 -11.45
N PRO A 49 8.70 27.72 -11.31
CA PRO A 49 8.00 27.23 -10.13
C PRO A 49 8.38 25.77 -9.84
N ALA A 50 8.85 25.50 -8.62
CA ALA A 50 9.31 24.17 -8.22
C ALA A 50 8.15 23.16 -8.36
N LEU A 51 8.42 22.03 -9.01
CA LEU A 51 7.45 20.92 -9.08
C LEU A 51 7.21 20.40 -7.67
N HIS A 52 5.95 20.12 -7.32
CA HIS A 52 5.61 19.63 -5.99
C HIS A 52 5.07 18.21 -6.06
N ALA A 53 5.74 17.27 -5.38
CA ALA A 53 5.25 15.92 -5.21
C ALA A 53 4.89 15.62 -3.75
N VAL A 54 3.74 14.98 -3.55
CA VAL A 54 3.38 14.37 -2.27
C VAL A 54 3.75 12.90 -2.32
N VAL A 55 4.65 12.45 -1.45
CA VAL A 55 5.15 11.07 -1.40
C VAL A 55 4.49 10.33 -0.25
N ILE A 56 3.80 9.23 -0.54
CA ILE A 56 3.00 8.45 0.43
C ILE A 56 3.49 6.99 0.44
N PRO A 57 4.52 6.65 1.24
CA PRO A 57 5.03 5.30 1.40
C PRO A 57 4.04 4.39 2.16
N TYR A 58 4.15 3.08 1.95
CA TYR A 58 3.54 2.10 2.86
C TYR A 58 4.27 2.16 4.23
N PRO A 59 3.56 2.07 5.37
CA PRO A 59 4.12 2.32 6.71
C PRO A 59 4.97 1.16 7.27
N ALA A 60 5.92 0.67 6.48
CA ALA A 60 6.94 -0.30 6.89
C ALA A 60 8.33 0.13 6.40
N GLN A 61 9.39 -0.17 7.16
CA GLN A 61 10.73 0.34 6.91
C GLN A 61 11.26 0.04 5.49
N GLY A 62 11.00 -1.18 4.98
CA GLY A 62 11.38 -1.60 3.63
C GLY A 62 10.69 -0.81 2.51
N HIS A 63 9.65 -0.05 2.84
CA HIS A 63 8.95 0.84 1.92
C HIS A 63 9.33 2.30 2.12
N VAL A 64 9.38 2.78 3.38
CA VAL A 64 9.72 4.17 3.71
C VAL A 64 11.11 4.58 3.19
N THR A 65 12.11 3.70 3.35
CA THR A 65 13.50 4.06 2.99
C THR A 65 13.68 4.28 1.48
N PRO A 66 13.24 3.38 0.57
CA PRO A 66 13.25 3.64 -0.86
C PRO A 66 12.51 4.91 -1.28
N HIS A 67 11.36 5.20 -0.67
CA HIS A 67 10.61 6.42 -0.98
C HIS A 67 11.38 7.67 -0.58
N LEU A 68 12.07 7.66 0.57
CA LEU A 68 12.89 8.79 1.00
C LEU A 68 14.10 8.99 0.09
N GLN A 69 14.71 7.91 -0.41
CA GLN A 69 15.78 7.99 -1.40
C GLN A 69 15.29 8.58 -2.72
N LEU A 70 14.12 8.15 -3.19
CA LEU A 70 13.47 8.73 -4.37
C LEU A 70 13.20 10.22 -4.17
N ALA A 71 12.61 10.61 -3.04
CA ALA A 71 12.37 12.01 -2.69
C ALA A 71 13.64 12.85 -2.75
N ARG A 72 14.73 12.38 -2.11
CA ARG A 72 16.04 13.06 -2.14
C ARG A 72 16.61 13.17 -3.55
N HIS A 73 16.45 12.13 -4.37
CA HIS A 73 16.87 12.15 -5.77
C HIS A 73 16.10 13.22 -6.56
N LEU A 74 14.77 13.28 -6.42
CA LEU A 74 13.91 14.27 -7.06
C LEU A 74 14.26 15.70 -6.66
N VAL A 75 14.55 15.95 -5.39
CA VAL A 75 15.04 17.25 -4.92
C VAL A 75 16.35 17.62 -5.60
N ARG A 76 17.35 16.73 -5.54
CA ARG A 76 18.74 17.02 -5.99
C ARG A 76 18.86 17.16 -7.50
N MET A 77 18.18 16.31 -8.24
CA MET A 77 18.36 16.18 -9.69
C MET A 77 17.28 16.92 -10.49
N HIS A 78 16.11 17.17 -9.90
CA HIS A 78 14.94 17.65 -10.62
C HIS A 78 14.25 18.87 -9.97
N ASN A 79 14.85 19.47 -8.93
CA ASN A 79 14.35 20.68 -8.27
C ASN A 79 12.89 20.55 -7.77
N PHE A 80 12.53 19.37 -7.26
CA PHE A 80 11.24 19.17 -6.61
C PHE A 80 11.21 19.80 -5.21
N TYR A 81 10.03 20.31 -4.85
CA TYR A 81 9.58 20.39 -3.46
C TYR A 81 8.83 19.09 -3.14
N ILE A 82 9.10 18.50 -1.98
CA ILE A 82 8.51 17.23 -1.56
C ILE A 82 7.74 17.43 -0.27
N THR A 83 6.49 16.97 -0.23
CA THR A 83 5.80 16.67 1.03
C THR A 83 5.85 15.17 1.26
N PHE A 84 6.60 14.72 2.27
CA PHE A 84 6.78 13.32 2.58
C PHE A 84 5.85 12.92 3.73
N VAL A 85 4.84 12.12 3.41
CA VAL A 85 3.81 11.68 4.35
C VAL A 85 4.29 10.43 5.08
N ASN A 86 4.11 10.40 6.39
CA ASN A 86 4.28 9.23 7.23
C ASN A 86 3.01 9.03 8.06
N THR A 87 2.89 7.87 8.71
CA THR A 87 2.01 7.77 9.88
C THR A 87 2.62 8.56 11.03
N GLU A 88 1.81 9.08 11.96
CA GLU A 88 2.31 9.83 13.13
C GLU A 88 3.42 9.08 13.88
N ASP A 89 3.22 7.78 14.17
CA ASP A 89 4.23 6.96 14.84
C ASP A 89 5.54 6.83 14.03
N ASN A 90 5.45 6.68 12.70
CA ASN A 90 6.65 6.60 11.86
C ASN A 90 7.33 7.96 11.71
N HIS A 91 6.55 9.04 11.72
CA HIS A 91 7.04 10.41 11.72
C HIS A 91 7.84 10.69 12.99
N GLU A 92 7.28 10.43 14.17
CA GLU A 92 7.97 10.60 15.46
C GLU A 92 9.30 9.86 15.49
N ARG A 93 9.29 8.56 15.19
CA ARG A 93 10.51 7.73 15.18
C ARG A 93 11.57 8.23 14.20
N MET A 94 11.14 8.69 13.03
CA MET A 94 12.05 9.24 12.03
C MET A 94 12.67 10.56 12.50
N MET A 95 11.89 11.43 13.15
CA MET A 95 12.40 12.70 13.68
C MET A 95 13.36 12.46 14.86
N GLU A 96 13.06 11.51 15.75
CA GLU A 96 13.95 11.08 16.84
C GLU A 96 15.29 10.55 16.28
N ALA A 97 15.24 9.62 15.32
CA ALA A 97 16.44 9.06 14.70
C ALA A 97 17.27 10.12 13.96
N GLN A 98 16.61 11.10 13.32
CA GLN A 98 17.31 12.23 12.70
C GLN A 98 17.98 13.16 13.71
N ALA A 99 17.34 13.40 14.86
CA ALA A 99 17.92 14.19 15.93
C ALA A 99 19.17 13.52 16.52
N GLU A 100 19.12 12.20 16.76
CA GLU A 100 20.25 11.41 17.26
C GLU A 100 21.41 11.33 16.27
N ALA A 101 21.12 11.21 14.97
CA ALA A 101 22.13 11.10 13.91
C ALA A 101 22.81 12.44 13.55
N GLY A 102 22.45 13.55 14.20
CA GLY A 102 22.95 14.88 13.88
C GLY A 102 22.32 15.43 12.60
N TYR A 103 21.02 15.72 12.67
CA TYR A 103 20.24 16.30 11.57
C TYR A 103 21.00 17.40 10.83
N ASN A 104 21.31 17.16 9.55
CA ASN A 104 21.82 18.18 8.65
C ASN A 104 20.64 18.73 7.81
N PRO A 105 20.20 19.99 8.06
CA PRO A 105 19.09 20.62 7.34
C PRO A 105 19.26 20.67 5.83
N GLU A 106 20.50 20.68 5.34
CA GLU A 106 20.79 20.74 3.91
C GLU A 106 20.47 19.41 3.20
N THR A 107 20.55 18.29 3.93
CA THR A 107 20.36 16.94 3.36
C THR A 107 18.94 16.69 2.90
N ASN A 108 17.98 17.33 3.58
CA ASN A 108 16.55 17.26 3.32
C ASN A 108 15.98 18.65 2.98
N ALA A 109 16.82 19.61 2.54
CA ALA A 109 16.33 20.89 2.06
C ALA A 109 15.27 20.65 0.97
N ASN A 110 14.11 21.31 1.07
CA ASN A 110 12.92 21.10 0.23
C ASN A 110 12.13 19.79 0.44
N ILE A 111 12.35 19.06 1.55
CA ILE A 111 11.49 17.96 1.97
C ILE A 111 10.78 18.36 3.27
N ASN A 112 9.46 18.50 3.20
CA ASN A 112 8.59 18.71 4.35
C ASN A 112 8.00 17.37 4.82
N PHE A 113 8.34 16.93 6.03
CA PHE A 113 7.80 15.69 6.59
C PHE A 113 6.48 15.96 7.33
N VAL A 114 5.47 15.13 7.08
CA VAL A 114 4.14 15.26 7.71
C VAL A 114 3.72 13.91 8.30
N GLY A 115 3.19 13.90 9.51
CA GLY A 115 2.54 12.74 10.13
C GLY A 115 1.01 12.80 9.93
N LEU A 116 0.42 11.68 9.53
CA LEU A 116 -1.04 11.49 9.47
C LEU A 116 -1.48 10.37 10.41
N PRO A 117 -2.67 10.48 11.04
CA PRO A 117 -3.21 9.40 11.86
C PRO A 117 -3.63 8.22 10.99
N ASP A 118 -3.28 7.00 11.41
CA ASP A 118 -3.73 5.74 10.80
C ASP A 118 -4.62 4.90 11.72
N GLY A 119 -4.94 5.42 12.91
CA GLY A 119 -5.82 4.79 13.90
C GLY A 119 -5.18 3.62 14.67
N LEU A 120 -3.87 3.38 14.53
CA LEU A 120 -3.15 2.37 15.33
C LEU A 120 -2.45 3.00 16.52
N SER A 121 -2.51 2.34 17.68
CA SER A 121 -1.70 2.75 18.84
C SER A 121 -0.29 2.15 18.81
N LYS A 122 0.65 2.72 19.57
CA LYS A 122 2.03 2.20 19.71
C LYS A 122 2.09 0.72 20.14
N GLY A 123 1.15 0.27 20.97
CA GLY A 123 1.08 -1.13 21.41
C GLY A 123 0.69 -2.08 20.28
N ASP A 124 -0.17 -1.63 19.38
CA ASP A 124 -0.69 -2.42 18.28
C ASP A 124 0.38 -2.76 17.24
N ARG A 125 1.38 -1.89 17.09
CA ARG A 125 2.51 -2.10 16.17
C ARG A 125 3.57 -3.06 16.69
N LYS A 126 3.53 -3.43 17.98
CA LYS A 126 4.46 -4.40 18.58
C LYS A 126 4.06 -5.84 18.25
N ILE A 127 2.78 -6.05 17.91
CA ILE A 127 2.28 -7.34 17.45
C ILE A 127 2.42 -7.35 15.92
N PRO A 128 3.16 -8.30 15.32
CA PRO A 128 3.23 -8.43 13.87
C PRO A 128 1.90 -8.99 13.34
N ASP A 129 0.88 -8.12 13.28
CA ASP A 129 -0.42 -8.39 12.66
C ASP A 129 -0.52 -7.59 11.36
N ILE A 130 -0.09 -8.23 10.28
CA ILE A 130 -0.17 -7.66 8.93
C ILE A 130 -1.62 -7.37 8.52
N ILE A 131 -2.60 -8.16 8.96
CA ILE A 131 -4.00 -7.94 8.59
C ILE A 131 -4.50 -6.63 9.20
N ARG A 132 -4.16 -6.39 10.46
CA ARG A 132 -4.45 -5.13 11.13
C ARG A 132 -3.78 -3.94 10.44
N LEU A 133 -2.53 -4.07 10.03
CA LEU A 133 -1.83 -3.02 9.29
C LEU A 133 -2.49 -2.73 7.93
N LEU A 134 -2.86 -3.77 7.17
CA LEU A 134 -3.56 -3.61 5.90
C LEU A 134 -4.93 -2.93 6.08
N ARG A 135 -5.65 -3.22 7.17
CA ARG A 135 -6.91 -2.53 7.51
C ARG A 135 -6.68 -1.05 7.83
N ALA A 136 -5.67 -0.75 8.65
CA ALA A 136 -5.31 0.63 8.98
C ALA A 136 -4.98 1.42 7.71
N VAL A 137 -4.14 0.87 6.83
CA VAL A 137 -3.80 1.47 5.54
C VAL A 137 -5.05 1.78 4.72
N LEU A 138 -5.97 0.82 4.56
CA LEU A 138 -7.22 1.08 3.83
C LEU A 138 -8.08 2.17 4.50
N GLY A 139 -8.09 2.23 5.83
CA GLY A 139 -8.80 3.24 6.61
C GLY A 139 -8.25 4.66 6.48
N MET A 140 -7.02 4.85 5.98
CA MET A 140 -6.41 6.19 5.82
C MET A 140 -7.01 7.02 4.68
N GLY A 141 -7.84 6.45 3.80
CA GLY A 141 -8.36 7.15 2.61
C GLY A 141 -8.98 8.53 2.91
N PRO A 142 -9.95 8.65 3.84
CA PRO A 142 -10.56 9.93 4.18
C PRO A 142 -9.56 10.96 4.72
N VAL A 143 -8.62 10.53 5.57
CA VAL A 143 -7.57 11.40 6.15
C VAL A 143 -6.64 11.93 5.05
N ILE A 144 -6.26 11.07 4.10
CA ILE A 144 -5.44 11.46 2.95
C ILE A 144 -6.19 12.44 2.05
N GLU A 145 -7.49 12.22 1.83
CA GLU A 145 -8.31 13.14 1.03
C GLU A 145 -8.39 14.54 1.64
N GLU A 146 -8.71 14.62 2.93
CA GLU A 146 -8.74 15.90 3.65
C GLU A 146 -7.38 16.59 3.62
N PHE A 147 -6.30 15.84 3.87
CA PHE A 147 -4.94 16.35 3.79
C PHE A 147 -4.62 16.95 2.40
N LEU A 148 -4.90 16.21 1.31
CA LEU A 148 -4.62 16.70 -0.05
C LEU A 148 -5.48 17.93 -0.42
N ARG A 149 -6.75 17.96 0.00
CA ARG A 149 -7.65 19.11 -0.21
C ARG A 149 -7.14 20.37 0.48
N ASN A 150 -6.63 20.23 1.71
CA ASN A 150 -6.08 21.37 2.46
C ASN A 150 -4.76 21.84 1.86
N PHE A 151 -3.91 20.93 1.37
CA PHE A 151 -2.60 21.28 0.83
C PHE A 151 -2.69 21.96 -0.54
N ILE A 152 -3.58 21.49 -1.43
CA ILE A 152 -3.72 22.06 -2.78
C ILE A 152 -4.24 23.51 -2.77
N ALA A 153 -4.90 23.92 -1.69
CA ALA A 153 -5.35 25.29 -1.50
C ALA A 153 -4.18 26.29 -1.33
N ASP A 154 -3.06 25.82 -0.76
CA ASP A 154 -1.89 26.64 -0.48
C ASP A 154 -0.82 26.53 -1.58
N VAL A 155 -0.58 25.33 -2.11
CA VAL A 155 0.48 25.04 -3.10
C VAL A 155 -0.03 24.05 -4.16
N PRO A 156 0.11 24.35 -5.48
CA PRO A 156 -0.27 23.41 -6.52
C PRO A 156 0.54 22.11 -6.46
N ILE A 157 -0.15 20.98 -6.31
CA ILE A 157 0.47 19.65 -6.31
C ILE A 157 0.59 19.15 -7.76
N THR A 158 1.81 18.85 -8.20
CA THR A 158 2.08 18.29 -9.53
C THR A 158 1.66 16.83 -9.60
N CYS A 159 2.06 16.02 -8.60
CA CYS A 159 1.73 14.61 -8.56
C CYS A 159 1.73 14.04 -7.13
N VAL A 160 1.00 12.94 -6.94
CA VAL A 160 1.12 12.06 -5.79
C VAL A 160 1.94 10.84 -6.20
N ILE A 161 3.06 10.59 -5.50
CA ILE A 161 3.83 9.36 -5.62
C ILE A 161 3.42 8.45 -4.46
N ARG A 162 2.55 7.48 -4.73
CA ARG A 162 2.09 6.52 -3.73
C ARG A 162 2.86 5.22 -3.83
N ASP A 163 3.12 4.58 -2.71
CA ASP A 163 3.43 3.15 -2.73
C ASP A 163 2.27 2.42 -3.40
N VAL A 164 2.58 1.43 -4.24
CA VAL A 164 1.54 0.62 -4.90
C VAL A 164 0.60 -0.04 -3.90
N ALA A 165 1.06 -0.36 -2.69
CA ALA A 165 0.26 -0.88 -1.58
C ALA A 165 -0.56 0.20 -0.85
N MET A 166 -0.25 1.49 -0.99
CA MET A 166 -1.10 2.59 -0.47
C MET A 166 -2.27 2.85 -1.43
N SER A 167 -3.10 1.82 -1.67
CA SER A 167 -4.25 1.88 -2.59
C SER A 167 -5.27 2.94 -2.20
N CYS A 168 -5.43 3.18 -0.90
CA CYS A 168 -6.31 4.20 -0.33
C CYS A 168 -5.98 5.64 -0.78
N ALA A 169 -4.75 5.91 -1.24
CA ALA A 169 -4.31 7.23 -1.68
C ALA A 169 -4.66 7.52 -3.16
N HIS A 170 -5.04 6.50 -3.93
CA HIS A 170 -5.24 6.65 -5.38
C HIS A 170 -6.47 7.52 -5.71
N GLU A 171 -7.64 7.13 -5.21
CA GLU A 171 -8.89 7.82 -5.52
C GLU A 171 -8.95 9.25 -4.95
N PRO A 172 -8.49 9.50 -3.71
CA PRO A 172 -8.36 10.86 -3.18
C PRO A 172 -7.57 11.81 -4.10
N ALA A 173 -6.43 11.35 -4.62
CA ALA A 173 -5.60 12.16 -5.52
C ALA A 173 -6.28 12.37 -6.89
N ARG A 174 -6.85 11.32 -7.48
CA ARG A 174 -7.52 11.40 -8.80
C ARG A 174 -8.76 12.29 -8.78
N THR A 175 -9.56 12.24 -7.71
CA THR A 175 -10.76 13.08 -7.56
C THR A 175 -10.41 14.58 -7.53
N LEU A 176 -9.19 14.92 -7.11
CA LEU A 176 -8.67 16.28 -7.12
C LEU A 176 -7.96 16.66 -8.43
N GLY A 177 -7.99 15.78 -9.43
CA GLY A 177 -7.32 16.00 -10.72
C GLY A 177 -5.80 15.91 -10.66
N ILE A 178 -5.23 15.31 -9.60
CA ILE A 178 -3.78 15.20 -9.41
C ILE A 178 -3.27 13.94 -10.12
N SER A 179 -2.12 14.04 -10.79
CA SER A 179 -1.43 12.88 -11.38
C SER A 179 -1.00 11.89 -10.30
N VAL A 180 -1.17 10.59 -10.55
CA VAL A 180 -0.82 9.53 -9.60
C VAL A 180 0.25 8.64 -10.18
N VAL A 181 1.41 8.64 -9.54
CA VAL A 181 2.54 7.76 -9.84
C VAL A 181 2.57 6.65 -8.78
N GLY A 182 2.57 5.40 -9.22
CA GLY A 182 2.80 4.26 -8.35
C GLY A 182 4.30 4.02 -8.17
N PHE A 183 4.75 3.70 -6.97
CA PHE A 183 6.11 3.24 -6.74
C PHE A 183 6.10 1.83 -6.12
N ALA A 184 6.68 0.87 -6.84
CA ALA A 184 6.87 -0.49 -6.37
C ALA A 184 8.29 -0.64 -5.81
N THR A 185 8.36 -0.91 -4.52
CA THR A 185 9.63 -1.13 -3.80
C THR A 185 10.17 -2.55 -3.95
N CYS A 186 9.32 -3.49 -4.36
CA CYS A 186 9.72 -4.86 -4.69
C CYS A 186 10.35 -4.95 -6.09
N ALA A 187 11.01 -6.09 -6.34
CA ALA A 187 11.54 -6.46 -7.64
C ALA A 187 10.42 -6.52 -8.72
N ALA A 188 10.78 -6.28 -9.99
CA ALA A 188 9.83 -6.32 -11.10
C ALA A 188 9.13 -7.68 -11.21
N VAL A 189 9.86 -8.78 -11.01
CA VAL A 189 9.29 -10.14 -10.97
C VAL A 189 8.19 -10.27 -9.90
N GLY A 190 8.43 -9.71 -8.71
CA GLY A 190 7.46 -9.70 -7.63
C GLY A 190 6.22 -8.87 -7.96
N ALA A 191 6.41 -7.68 -8.52
CA ALA A 191 5.31 -6.83 -8.98
C ALA A 191 4.45 -7.54 -10.04
N TYR A 192 5.07 -8.24 -10.98
CA TYR A 192 4.39 -9.05 -12.00
C TYR A 192 3.59 -10.20 -11.38
N CYS A 193 4.16 -10.93 -10.41
CA CYS A 193 3.46 -11.98 -9.67
C CYS A 193 2.23 -11.45 -8.93
N TYR A 194 2.36 -10.33 -8.21
CA TYR A 194 1.23 -9.69 -7.54
C TYR A 194 0.12 -9.36 -8.53
N GLN A 195 0.46 -8.70 -9.65
CA GLN A 195 -0.53 -8.26 -10.62
C GLN A 195 -1.26 -9.43 -11.28
N ASN A 196 -0.55 -10.53 -11.55
CA ASN A 196 -1.07 -11.72 -12.24
C ASN A 196 -1.65 -12.81 -11.32
N ILE A 197 -1.84 -12.53 -10.02
CA ILE A 197 -2.32 -13.54 -9.08
C ILE A 197 -3.64 -14.20 -9.50
N LYS A 198 -4.59 -13.42 -10.05
CA LYS A 198 -5.86 -13.97 -10.53
C LYS A 198 -5.65 -15.01 -11.63
N THR A 199 -4.75 -14.72 -12.58
CA THR A 199 -4.40 -15.60 -13.70
C THR A 199 -3.65 -16.84 -13.21
N ILE A 200 -2.69 -16.69 -12.29
CA ILE A 200 -1.93 -17.80 -11.69
C ILE A 200 -2.90 -18.78 -11.01
N ARG A 201 -3.86 -18.28 -10.25
CA ARG A 201 -4.91 -19.10 -9.59
C ARG A 201 -5.87 -19.72 -10.61
N TYR A 202 -6.36 -18.94 -11.57
CA TYR A 202 -7.29 -19.42 -12.60
C TYR A 202 -6.71 -20.58 -13.42
N ARG A 203 -5.39 -20.56 -13.69
CA ARG A 203 -4.68 -21.66 -14.37
C ARG A 203 -4.36 -22.86 -13.46
N GLY A 204 -4.82 -22.83 -12.20
CA GLY A 204 -4.69 -23.95 -11.26
C GLY A 204 -3.28 -24.19 -10.75
N PHE A 205 -2.40 -23.18 -10.75
CA PHE A 205 -1.05 -23.32 -10.18
C PHE A 205 -1.07 -23.33 -8.65
N ILE A 206 -1.96 -22.54 -8.04
CA ILE A 206 -2.17 -22.54 -6.59
C ILE A 206 -3.41 -23.39 -6.32
N PRO A 207 -3.28 -24.56 -5.66
CA PRO A 207 -4.42 -25.39 -5.31
C PRO A 207 -5.43 -24.64 -4.44
N ILE A 208 -6.71 -25.01 -4.54
CA ILE A 208 -7.73 -24.67 -3.55
C ILE A 208 -7.83 -25.91 -2.65
N PRO A 209 -7.40 -25.90 -1.38
CA PRO A 209 -7.52 -27.05 -0.51
C PRO A 209 -8.97 -27.21 -0.09
N ALA A 210 -9.24 -28.40 0.44
CA ALA A 210 -10.49 -28.66 1.14
C ALA A 210 -10.70 -27.64 2.28
N PRO A 211 -11.96 -27.28 2.59
CA PRO A 211 -12.28 -26.49 3.78
C PRO A 211 -11.67 -27.12 5.03
N LEU A 212 -11.05 -26.31 5.89
CA LEU A 212 -10.49 -26.80 7.14
C LEU A 212 -11.57 -27.29 8.11
N ASP A 213 -11.24 -28.34 8.88
CA ASP A 213 -11.97 -28.69 10.10
C ASP A 213 -11.67 -27.63 11.18
N PRO A 214 -12.69 -26.90 11.69
CA PRO A 214 -12.53 -25.88 12.72
C PRO A 214 -11.91 -26.38 14.03
N SER A 215 -11.90 -27.69 14.27
CA SER A 215 -11.45 -28.31 15.52
C SER A 215 -9.93 -28.25 15.76
N ASN A 216 -9.11 -27.99 14.72
CA ASN A 216 -7.65 -28.09 14.80
C ASN A 216 -6.92 -26.74 15.02
N SER A 217 -7.60 -25.78 15.67
CA SER A 217 -7.24 -24.35 15.68
C SER A 217 -6.20 -23.91 16.73
N LEU A 218 -5.12 -24.67 16.93
CA LEU A 218 -3.98 -24.26 17.75
C LEU A 218 -2.72 -24.08 16.89
N VAL A 219 -2.69 -23.02 16.09
CA VAL A 219 -1.46 -22.63 15.39
C VAL A 219 -1.25 -21.13 15.55
N ASN A 220 -0.04 -20.74 15.96
CA ASN A 220 0.47 -19.36 16.06
C ASN A 220 -0.08 -18.49 14.92
N PRO A 221 -0.55 -17.25 15.16
CA PRO A 221 -1.18 -16.41 14.14
C PRO A 221 -0.36 -16.24 12.85
N LEU A 222 0.97 -16.20 12.91
CA LEU A 222 1.82 -16.22 11.71
C LEU A 222 1.74 -17.58 11.01
N THR A 223 1.86 -18.69 11.73
CA THR A 223 1.76 -20.05 11.17
C THR A 223 0.33 -20.40 10.70
N GLY A 224 -0.70 -19.83 11.31
CA GLY A 224 -2.12 -19.96 10.92
C GLY A 224 -2.53 -19.03 9.77
N MET A 225 -1.78 -17.94 9.54
CA MET A 225 -1.83 -17.12 8.32
C MET A 225 -1.02 -17.74 7.17
N MET A 226 0.09 -18.40 7.49
CA MET A 226 1.00 -19.06 6.54
C MET A 226 0.59 -20.52 6.22
N ARG A 227 -0.30 -21.12 7.03
CA ARG A 227 -0.88 -22.49 6.95
C ARG A 227 0.04 -23.52 6.27
N LEU A 228 1.19 -23.76 6.89
CA LEU A 228 2.27 -24.65 6.44
C LEU A 228 2.03 -26.15 6.73
N ALA A 229 0.79 -26.61 6.93
CA ALA A 229 0.53 -28.04 7.07
C ALA A 229 0.55 -28.68 5.68
N LEU A 230 1.74 -28.79 5.09
CA LEU A 230 1.96 -29.31 3.75
C LEU A 230 1.50 -30.76 3.69
N THR A 231 0.33 -31.01 3.12
CA THR A 231 0.02 -32.37 2.68
C THR A 231 0.97 -32.74 1.54
N PRO A 232 1.22 -34.04 1.27
CA PRO A 232 2.02 -34.45 0.11
C PRO A 232 1.52 -33.83 -1.21
N GLU A 233 0.21 -33.64 -1.35
CA GLU A 233 -0.40 -32.98 -2.52
C GLU A 233 -0.05 -31.48 -2.59
N GLU A 234 0.00 -30.79 -1.45
CA GLU A 234 0.43 -29.39 -1.38
C GLU A 234 1.92 -29.23 -1.69
N GLU A 235 2.78 -30.16 -1.23
CA GLU A 235 4.21 -30.15 -1.58
C GLU A 235 4.42 -30.28 -3.09
N VAL A 236 3.74 -31.23 -3.73
CA VAL A 236 3.81 -31.43 -5.19
C VAL A 236 3.31 -30.18 -5.93
N ALA A 237 2.23 -29.57 -5.46
CA ALA A 237 1.72 -28.36 -6.08
C ALA A 237 2.64 -27.15 -5.91
N ARG A 238 3.27 -26.99 -4.74
CA ARG A 238 4.23 -25.90 -4.47
C ARG A 238 5.52 -26.06 -5.28
N ALA A 239 5.95 -27.28 -5.54
CA ALA A 239 7.11 -27.58 -6.40
C ALA A 239 6.84 -27.38 -7.90
N ARG A 240 5.58 -27.18 -8.32
CA ARG A 240 5.20 -27.01 -9.72
C ARG A 240 5.83 -25.74 -10.31
N GLN A 241 6.44 -25.87 -11.49
CA GLN A 241 6.99 -24.74 -12.24
C GLN A 241 5.89 -23.81 -12.76
N LEU A 242 6.13 -22.49 -12.69
CA LEU A 242 5.22 -21.45 -13.19
C LEU A 242 5.44 -21.21 -14.68
N THR A 243 4.87 -22.06 -15.52
CA THR A 243 5.00 -21.97 -16.98
C THR A 243 3.97 -21.03 -17.62
N GLY A 244 4.32 -20.40 -18.74
CA GLY A 244 3.39 -19.59 -19.55
C GLY A 244 3.19 -18.16 -19.05
N PHE A 245 4.19 -17.63 -18.34
CA PHE A 245 4.25 -16.27 -17.84
C PHE A 245 5.55 -15.63 -18.36
N PRO A 246 5.50 -14.73 -19.36
CA PRO A 246 6.70 -14.23 -20.04
C PRO A 246 7.67 -13.50 -19.12
N GLY A 247 7.16 -12.91 -18.03
CA GLY A 247 7.97 -12.19 -17.05
C GLY A 247 8.64 -13.07 -15.99
N LEU A 248 8.42 -14.40 -16.01
CA LEU A 248 8.92 -15.32 -15.00
C LEU A 248 10.00 -16.24 -15.57
N SER A 249 11.01 -16.54 -14.75
CA SER A 249 12.03 -17.54 -15.10
C SER A 249 11.41 -18.93 -15.18
N HIS A 250 11.91 -19.76 -16.10
CA HIS A 250 11.54 -21.18 -16.21
C HIS A 250 11.90 -22.00 -14.96
N ALA A 251 12.81 -21.49 -14.12
CA ALA A 251 13.16 -22.13 -12.86
C ALA A 251 12.17 -21.81 -11.73
N MET A 252 11.31 -20.79 -11.89
CA MET A 252 10.42 -20.32 -10.84
C MET A 252 9.29 -21.31 -10.58
N ARG A 253 8.99 -21.53 -9.31
CA ARG A 253 7.96 -22.46 -8.82
C ARG A 253 6.88 -21.73 -8.05
N VAL A 254 5.78 -22.43 -7.78
CA VAL A 254 4.68 -21.89 -6.96
C VAL A 254 5.16 -21.50 -5.56
N GLU A 255 6.10 -22.25 -4.98
CA GLU A 255 6.71 -21.93 -3.69
C GLU A 255 7.49 -20.62 -3.64
N ASP A 256 7.95 -20.11 -4.79
CA ASP A 256 8.70 -18.85 -4.91
C ASP A 256 7.78 -17.62 -4.94
N LEU A 257 6.45 -17.81 -5.06
CA LEU A 257 5.50 -16.71 -5.01
C LEU A 257 5.43 -16.11 -3.60
N PRO A 258 5.17 -14.78 -3.48
CA PRO A 258 4.95 -14.16 -2.18
C PRO A 258 3.91 -14.91 -1.34
N THR A 259 4.20 -15.14 -0.06
CA THR A 259 3.42 -16.04 0.82
C THR A 259 1.92 -15.71 0.86
N TYR A 260 1.55 -14.43 0.80
CA TYR A 260 0.15 -13.99 0.80
C TYR A 260 -0.63 -14.41 -0.46
N LEU A 261 0.07 -14.72 -1.54
CA LEU A 261 -0.52 -15.13 -2.82
C LEU A 261 -0.81 -16.62 -2.88
N VAL A 262 0.00 -17.44 -2.19
CA VAL A 262 -0.15 -18.90 -2.13
C VAL A 262 -1.16 -19.35 -1.08
N THR A 263 -1.82 -18.43 -0.37
CA THR A 263 -2.84 -18.78 0.62
C THR A 263 -4.04 -19.48 -0.04
N HIS A 264 -4.61 -20.37 0.73
CA HIS A 264 -5.74 -21.19 0.37
C HIS A 264 -7.08 -20.61 0.86
N ASP A 265 -7.01 -19.68 1.81
CA ASP A 265 -8.16 -18.97 2.32
C ASP A 265 -8.58 -17.86 1.34
N MET A 266 -9.57 -18.13 0.50
CA MET A 266 -10.16 -17.13 -0.42
C MET A 266 -10.89 -16.01 0.32
N SER A 267 -11.21 -16.20 1.61
CA SER A 267 -11.78 -15.16 2.45
C SER A 267 -10.71 -14.27 3.11
N SER A 268 -9.43 -14.64 2.99
CA SER A 268 -8.29 -13.94 3.57
C SER A 268 -8.30 -12.47 3.18
N PHE A 269 -8.25 -11.62 4.20
CA PHE A 269 -8.21 -10.19 4.01
C PHE A 269 -6.98 -9.75 3.21
N ALA A 270 -5.81 -10.38 3.44
CA ALA A 270 -4.59 -10.07 2.70
C ALA A 270 -4.76 -10.39 1.20
N LEU A 271 -5.34 -11.54 0.86
CA LEU A 271 -5.57 -11.92 -0.53
C LEU A 271 -6.52 -10.92 -1.21
N LYS A 272 -7.64 -10.60 -0.57
CA LYS A 272 -8.61 -9.60 -1.06
C LYS A 272 -7.98 -8.22 -1.20
N PHE A 273 -7.17 -7.79 -0.24
CA PHE A 273 -6.43 -6.54 -0.33
C PHE A 273 -5.61 -6.45 -1.62
N PHE A 274 -4.81 -7.46 -1.94
CA PHE A 274 -4.02 -7.45 -3.18
C PHE A 274 -4.92 -7.52 -4.41
N MET A 275 -5.87 -8.46 -4.46
CA MET A 275 -6.69 -8.75 -5.64
C MET A 275 -7.76 -7.70 -5.96
N GLU A 276 -8.31 -7.05 -4.94
CA GLU A 276 -9.52 -6.22 -5.04
C GLU A 276 -9.22 -4.75 -4.74
N ALA A 277 -8.35 -4.45 -3.76
CA ALA A 277 -8.05 -3.07 -3.40
C ALA A 277 -6.81 -2.52 -4.14
N ARG A 278 -5.73 -3.30 -4.24
CA ARG A 278 -4.44 -2.86 -4.79
C ARG A 278 -4.34 -3.00 -6.31
N ASN A 279 -4.41 -4.24 -6.81
CA ASN A 279 -4.07 -4.56 -8.20
C ASN A 279 -4.94 -3.84 -9.25
N PRO A 280 -6.25 -3.62 -9.04
CA PRO A 280 -7.06 -2.88 -10.01
C PRO A 280 -6.65 -1.42 -10.20
N LEU A 281 -5.86 -0.86 -9.27
CA LEU A 281 -5.42 0.53 -9.29
C LEU A 281 -3.99 0.72 -9.82
N VAL A 282 -3.19 -0.35 -9.92
CA VAL A 282 -1.81 -0.25 -10.43
C VAL A 282 -1.78 0.16 -11.90
N PRO A 283 -2.56 -0.45 -12.82
CA PRO A 283 -2.64 -0.02 -14.22
C PRO A 283 -3.32 1.34 -14.42
N LYS A 284 -3.94 1.89 -13.36
CA LYS A 284 -4.57 3.21 -13.40
C LYS A 284 -3.62 4.34 -12.99
N CYS A 285 -2.40 4.04 -12.55
CA CYS A 285 -1.38 5.07 -12.33
C CYS A 285 -0.91 5.62 -13.69
N ASP A 286 -0.52 6.90 -13.73
CA ASP A 286 0.06 7.49 -14.95
C ASP A 286 1.42 6.87 -15.28
N TRP A 287 2.18 6.51 -14.25
CA TRP A 287 3.40 5.70 -14.34
C TRP A 287 3.54 4.80 -13.13
N VAL A 288 4.24 3.68 -13.31
CA VAL A 288 4.67 2.80 -12.22
C VAL A 288 6.18 2.74 -12.18
N LEU A 289 6.77 3.40 -11.19
CA LEU A 289 8.20 3.35 -10.93
C LEU A 289 8.55 2.01 -10.27
N LEU A 290 9.60 1.35 -10.75
CA LEU A 290 10.12 0.09 -10.22
C LEU A 290 11.50 0.33 -9.61
N ASN A 291 11.71 -0.08 -8.36
CA ASN A 291 13.02 0.03 -7.70
C ASN A 291 14.01 -1.05 -8.17
N THR A 292 14.30 -1.05 -9.46
CA THR A 292 15.18 -1.99 -10.16
C THR A 292 15.71 -1.34 -11.44
N PHE A 293 16.58 -2.02 -12.18
CA PHE A 293 17.12 -1.56 -13.46
C PHE A 293 16.92 -2.61 -14.55
N TYR A 294 16.90 -2.14 -15.81
CA TYR A 294 16.44 -2.95 -16.93
C TYR A 294 17.34 -4.17 -17.18
N GLU A 295 18.66 -4.00 -17.09
CA GLU A 295 19.65 -5.05 -17.34
C GLU A 295 19.53 -6.23 -16.36
N LEU A 296 18.91 -6.04 -15.18
CA LEU A 296 18.69 -7.10 -14.20
C LEU A 296 17.39 -7.87 -14.45
N GLU A 297 16.30 -7.17 -14.77
CA GLU A 297 14.94 -7.73 -14.78
C GLU A 297 14.17 -7.48 -16.09
N ALA A 298 14.86 -7.36 -17.23
CA ALA A 298 14.28 -7.01 -18.53
C ALA A 298 12.99 -7.78 -18.86
N ALA A 299 13.02 -9.12 -18.73
CA ALA A 299 11.87 -9.97 -19.03
C ALA A 299 10.63 -9.63 -18.16
N SER A 300 10.83 -9.42 -16.85
CA SER A 300 9.75 -9.07 -15.93
C SER A 300 9.22 -7.67 -16.19
N ILE A 301 10.10 -6.70 -16.48
CA ILE A 301 9.72 -5.32 -16.80
C ILE A 301 8.91 -5.27 -18.10
N ASP A 302 9.35 -5.97 -19.15
CA ASP A 302 8.66 -6.00 -20.43
C ASP A 302 7.32 -6.74 -20.34
N ALA A 303 7.22 -7.77 -19.49
CA ALA A 303 5.96 -8.43 -19.21
C ALA A 303 4.98 -7.52 -18.46
N VAL A 304 5.43 -6.75 -17.46
CA VAL A 304 4.61 -5.73 -16.79
C VAL A 304 4.10 -4.68 -17.79
N ARG A 305 4.95 -4.22 -18.71
CA ARG A 305 4.55 -3.28 -19.77
C ARG A 305 3.54 -3.89 -20.74
N SER A 306 3.72 -5.17 -21.09
CA SER A 306 2.79 -5.90 -21.95
C SER A 306 1.40 -6.08 -21.32
N ASP A 307 1.31 -6.03 -19.98
CA ASP A 307 0.04 -5.99 -19.25
C ASP A 307 -0.62 -4.59 -19.24
N GLY A 308 -0.10 -3.63 -20.00
CA GLY A 308 -0.64 -2.27 -20.13
C GLY A 308 -0.28 -1.34 -18.99
N ILE A 309 0.81 -1.63 -18.26
CA ILE A 309 1.32 -0.77 -17.18
C ILE A 309 2.52 0.03 -17.70
N ASP A 310 2.44 1.36 -17.64
CA ASP A 310 3.54 2.26 -17.99
C ASP A 310 4.66 2.22 -16.93
N ALA A 311 5.44 1.13 -16.95
CA ALA A 311 6.46 0.83 -15.97
C ALA A 311 7.84 1.43 -16.32
N CYS A 312 8.44 2.11 -15.36
CA CYS A 312 9.75 2.75 -15.48
C CYS A 312 10.71 2.22 -14.40
N PRO A 313 11.77 1.48 -14.76
CA PRO A 313 12.83 1.12 -13.81
C PRO A 313 13.67 2.35 -13.46
N ILE A 314 13.79 2.66 -12.17
CA ILE A 314 14.50 3.84 -11.64
C ILE A 314 15.57 3.50 -10.60
N GLY A 315 15.80 2.20 -10.38
CA GLY A 315 16.70 1.70 -9.38
C GLY A 315 18.14 1.49 -9.87
N PRO A 316 19.02 1.00 -8.98
CA PRO A 316 18.72 0.76 -7.58
C PRO A 316 18.76 2.07 -6.78
N LEU A 317 17.69 2.36 -6.02
CA LEU A 317 17.73 3.45 -5.05
C LEU A 317 18.57 2.99 -3.85
N VAL A 318 19.87 3.29 -3.92
CA VAL A 318 20.83 2.96 -2.86
C VAL A 318 21.09 4.16 -1.96
N LEU A 319 21.42 3.87 -0.69
CA LEU A 319 21.92 4.88 0.23
C LEU A 319 23.35 5.20 -0.22
N THR A 320 23.55 6.21 -1.05
CA THR A 320 24.90 6.75 -1.20
C THR A 320 25.27 7.42 0.14
N PRO A 321 26.36 7.01 0.81
CA PRO A 321 26.91 7.78 1.91
C PRO A 321 27.15 9.20 1.41
N GLN A 322 26.82 10.21 2.23
CA GLN A 322 27.29 11.57 1.96
C GLN A 322 28.80 11.50 1.85
N ARG A 323 29.33 11.65 0.63
CA ARG A 323 30.72 12.08 0.49
C ARG A 323 30.70 13.54 0.87
N ASP A 324 31.27 13.86 2.03
CA ASP A 324 31.65 15.24 2.31
C ASP A 324 32.46 15.73 1.10
N PRO A 325 32.18 16.95 0.59
CA PRO A 325 33.03 17.53 -0.44
C PRO A 325 34.43 17.62 0.16
N VAL A 326 35.36 16.86 -0.42
CA VAL A 326 36.77 16.92 -0.06
C VAL A 326 37.20 18.37 -0.13
N SER A 327 37.78 18.83 0.99
CA SER A 327 38.27 20.18 1.23
C SER A 327 39.39 20.57 0.28
#